data_AF-A0A9Q0LTR1-F1
#
_entry.id   AF-A0A9Q0LTR1-F1
#
_cell.length_a   1.000
_cell.length_b   1.000
_cell.length_c   1.000
_cell.angle_alpha   90.00
_cell.angle_beta   90.00
_cell.angle_gamma   90.00
#
_symmetry.space_group_name_H-M   'P 1'
#
loop_
_entity.id
_entity.type
_entity.pdbx_description
1 polymer ?
#
loop_
_entity_poly.entity_id
_entity_poly.type
_entity_poly.pdbx_seq_one_letter_code
_entity_poly.pdbx_strand_id
1 'polypeptide(L)'
;MSKLLNLNDFSDLQIKSNDSTIFKVHRLIILTRFDNNNETIQKFINNCSRRSKEDVQIVLNFLYSGFPDFVQIQQILNEESNKNTQNPPKRLNIFFHISNPEEKLVFESFQEKNKTIEEFFKEIGFDLNWIQSKKGRKGILKDLSKLYQQESTKDFTIICEEEKEIKVHKLILILRSELFKGMFQLNVQDSSNRVHDYSGKSFETIQTINLFSLS
;
A
#
# COMPACT_ATOMS: atom_id res chain seq x y z
N MET A 1 5.07 -5.28 5.65
CA MET A 1 3.98 -4.50 5.02
C MET A 1 3.45 -5.19 3.75
N SER A 2 4.28 -5.86 2.95
CA SER A 2 3.80 -6.75 1.86
C SER A 2 2.81 -7.84 2.32
N LYS A 3 2.93 -8.31 3.57
CA LYS A 3 1.95 -9.23 4.19
C LYS A 3 0.50 -8.72 4.16
N LEU A 4 0.26 -7.41 4.24
CA LEU A 4 -1.11 -6.85 4.23
C LEU A 4 -1.85 -7.11 2.92
N LEU A 5 -1.17 -6.98 1.78
CA LEU A 5 -1.80 -7.20 0.49
C LEU A 5 -2.23 -8.66 0.31
N ASN A 6 -1.44 -9.59 0.87
CA ASN A 6 -1.70 -11.02 0.76
C ASN A 6 -2.69 -11.54 1.80
N LEU A 7 -2.90 -10.81 2.90
CA LEU A 7 -3.78 -11.26 3.97
C LEU A 7 -5.26 -11.12 3.60
N ASN A 8 -5.64 -10.21 2.70
CA ASN A 8 -7.05 -9.82 2.39
C ASN A 8 -7.90 -9.41 3.61
N ASP A 9 -7.41 -9.62 4.83
CA ASP A 9 -8.00 -9.24 6.09
C ASP A 9 -8.21 -7.73 6.12
N PHE A 10 -9.41 -7.30 6.54
CA PHE A 10 -9.76 -5.90 6.73
C PHE A 10 -9.70 -5.00 5.49
N SER A 11 -9.72 -5.60 4.28
CA SER A 11 -9.91 -4.85 3.05
C SER A 11 -11.30 -4.19 3.01
N ASP A 12 -11.34 -2.90 2.73
CA ASP A 12 -12.55 -2.07 2.62
C ASP A 12 -12.75 -1.49 1.21
N LEU A 13 -11.86 -1.84 0.27
CA LEU A 13 -11.95 -1.46 -1.14
C LEU A 13 -11.66 -2.68 -2.03
N GLN A 14 -12.37 -2.75 -3.15
CA GLN A 14 -12.14 -3.77 -4.18
C GLN A 14 -11.77 -3.08 -5.49
N ILE A 15 -10.72 -3.59 -6.14
CA ILE A 15 -10.28 -3.16 -7.47
C ILE A 15 -10.44 -4.35 -8.40
N LYS A 16 -11.15 -4.16 -9.50
CA LYS A 16 -11.35 -5.18 -10.53
C LYS A 16 -10.41 -4.88 -11.69
N SER A 17 -9.70 -5.88 -12.21
CA SER A 17 -8.90 -5.80 -13.46
C SER A 17 -9.74 -6.18 -14.69
N ASN A 18 -9.15 -6.04 -15.88
CA ASN A 18 -9.84 -6.29 -17.16
C ASN A 18 -10.25 -7.77 -17.36
N ASP A 19 -9.47 -8.69 -16.80
CA ASP A 19 -9.70 -10.15 -16.76
C ASP A 19 -10.71 -10.56 -15.69
N SER A 20 -11.35 -9.58 -15.04
CA SER A 20 -12.27 -9.75 -13.92
C SER A 20 -11.67 -10.29 -12.62
N THR A 21 -10.34 -10.33 -12.49
CA THR A 21 -9.71 -10.59 -11.20
C THR A 21 -10.05 -9.47 -10.21
N ILE A 22 -10.37 -9.84 -8.96
CA ILE A 22 -10.71 -8.90 -7.89
C ILE A 22 -9.56 -8.84 -6.89
N PHE A 23 -9.04 -7.64 -6.67
CA PHE A 23 -8.06 -7.31 -5.65
C PHE A 23 -8.75 -6.66 -4.47
N LYS A 24 -8.62 -7.29 -3.30
CA LYS A 24 -9.06 -6.73 -2.02
C LYS A 24 -7.94 -5.87 -1.46
N VAL A 25 -8.21 -4.59 -1.25
CA VAL A 25 -7.21 -3.61 -0.83
C VAL A 25 -7.75 -2.72 0.30
N HIS A 26 -6.83 -2.08 1.01
CA HIS A 26 -7.12 -1.14 2.09
C HIS A 26 -7.19 0.27 1.49
N ARG A 27 -8.38 0.86 1.44
CA ARG A 27 -8.65 2.23 0.98
C ARG A 27 -7.73 3.23 1.65
N LEU A 28 -7.45 3.04 2.94
CA LEU A 28 -6.58 3.91 3.72
C LEU A 28 -5.13 3.96 3.19
N ILE A 29 -4.57 2.81 2.78
CA ILE A 29 -3.22 2.75 2.19
C ILE A 29 -3.21 3.48 0.84
N ILE A 30 -4.24 3.24 0.02
CA ILE A 30 -4.40 3.91 -1.27
C ILE A 30 -4.52 5.43 -1.06
N LEU A 31 -5.47 5.90 -0.24
CA LEU A 31 -5.64 7.32 0.13
C LEU A 31 -4.33 7.97 0.55
N THR A 32 -3.60 7.33 1.45
CA THR A 32 -2.34 7.89 1.95
C THR A 32 -1.30 8.05 0.84
N ARG A 33 -1.21 7.08 -0.07
CA ARG A 33 -0.30 7.14 -1.23
C ARG A 33 -0.68 8.29 -2.18
N PHE A 34 -1.97 8.54 -2.32
CA PHE A 34 -2.54 9.56 -3.22
C PHE A 34 -2.87 10.89 -2.52
N ASP A 35 -2.25 11.16 -1.37
CA ASP A 35 -2.43 12.41 -0.60
C ASP A 35 -3.91 12.75 -0.34
N ASN A 36 -4.72 11.72 -0.09
CA ASN A 36 -6.16 11.75 0.22
C ASN A 36 -7.08 12.35 -0.85
N ASN A 37 -6.65 12.36 -2.12
CA ASN A 37 -7.49 12.84 -3.20
C ASN A 37 -8.43 11.74 -3.73
N ASN A 38 -9.73 11.84 -3.38
CA ASN A 38 -10.76 10.89 -3.83
C ASN A 38 -10.89 10.81 -5.36
N GLU A 39 -10.73 11.93 -6.08
CA GLU A 39 -10.80 11.95 -7.54
C GLU A 39 -9.65 11.15 -8.14
N THR A 40 -8.44 11.31 -7.59
CA THR A 40 -7.26 10.55 -8.00
C THR A 40 -7.43 9.05 -7.76
N ILE A 41 -8.09 8.66 -6.66
CA ILE A 41 -8.41 7.25 -6.40
C ILE A 41 -9.37 6.69 -7.44
N GLN A 42 -10.43 7.41 -7.77
CA GLN A 42 -11.37 6.95 -8.78
C GLN A 42 -10.70 6.82 -10.15
N LYS A 43 -9.84 7.77 -10.51
CA LYS A 43 -8.98 7.69 -11.70
C LYS A 43 -8.08 6.45 -11.67
N PHE A 44 -7.44 6.18 -10.53
CA PHE A 44 -6.61 5.00 -10.33
C PHE A 44 -7.40 3.69 -10.49
N ILE A 45 -8.55 3.55 -9.81
CA ILE A 45 -9.44 2.37 -9.91
C ILE A 45 -9.89 2.16 -11.36
N ASN A 46 -10.33 3.24 -12.04
CA ASN A 46 -10.73 3.20 -13.43
C ASN A 46 -9.58 2.76 -14.35
N ASN A 47 -8.35 3.22 -14.10
CA ASN A 47 -7.18 2.77 -14.84
C ASN A 47 -6.89 1.29 -14.61
N CYS A 48 -6.95 0.80 -13.36
CA CYS A 48 -6.77 -0.63 -13.05
C CYS A 48 -7.80 -1.52 -13.77
N SER A 49 -9.05 -1.07 -13.92
CA SER A 49 -10.11 -1.83 -14.60
C SER A 49 -9.85 -2.13 -16.09
N ARG A 50 -8.89 -1.42 -16.69
CA ARG A 50 -8.50 -1.57 -18.10
C ARG A 50 -7.21 -2.36 -18.28
N ARG A 51 -6.61 -2.86 -17.18
CA ARG A 51 -5.29 -3.49 -17.15
C ARG A 51 -5.38 -4.96 -16.75
N SER A 52 -4.37 -5.73 -17.15
CA SER A 52 -4.23 -7.13 -16.74
C SER A 52 -4.12 -7.25 -15.22
N LYS A 53 -4.43 -8.43 -14.68
CA LYS A 53 -4.20 -8.74 -13.27
C LYS A 53 -2.74 -8.50 -12.88
N GLU A 54 -1.84 -8.92 -13.75
CA GLU A 54 -0.39 -8.78 -13.66
C GLU A 54 0.02 -7.32 -13.44
N ASP A 55 -0.45 -6.41 -14.29
CA ASP A 55 -0.19 -4.97 -14.18
C ASP A 55 -0.72 -4.41 -12.87
N VAL A 56 -1.97 -4.76 -12.51
CA VAL A 56 -2.59 -4.26 -11.28
C VAL A 56 -1.81 -4.76 -10.05
N GLN A 57 -1.37 -6.01 -10.05
CA GLN A 57 -0.57 -6.58 -8.96
C GLN A 57 0.75 -5.85 -8.77
N ILE A 58 1.46 -5.50 -9.86
CA ILE A 58 2.70 -4.71 -9.79
C ILE A 58 2.47 -3.39 -9.07
N VAL A 59 1.42 -2.66 -9.47
CA VAL A 59 1.12 -1.35 -8.88
C VAL A 59 0.76 -1.49 -7.41
N LEU A 60 -0.07 -2.48 -7.07
CA LEU A 60 -0.42 -2.74 -5.68
C LEU A 60 0.81 -3.12 -4.85
N ASN A 61 1.71 -3.96 -5.38
CA ASN A 61 2.96 -4.30 -4.72
C ASN A 61 3.80 -3.04 -4.42
N PHE A 62 3.89 -2.11 -5.37
CA PHE A 62 4.54 -0.81 -5.16
C PHE A 62 3.85 0.02 -4.08
N LEU A 63 2.52 0.13 -4.11
CA LEU A 63 1.78 0.92 -3.11
C LEU A 63 1.94 0.39 -1.68
N TYR A 64 2.11 -0.93 -1.51
CA TYR A 64 2.22 -1.57 -0.19
C TYR A 64 3.66 -1.71 0.33
N SER A 65 4.64 -1.81 -0.56
CA SER A 65 6.04 -2.05 -0.18
C SER A 65 6.94 -0.84 -0.43
N GLY A 66 6.52 0.10 -1.27
CA GLY A 66 7.36 1.17 -1.80
C GLY A 66 8.35 0.69 -2.87
N PHE A 67 8.28 -0.60 -3.24
CA PHE A 67 9.13 -1.22 -4.26
C PHE A 67 8.26 -1.95 -5.28
N PRO A 68 8.52 -1.78 -6.59
CA PRO A 68 7.93 -2.64 -7.60
C PRO A 68 8.40 -4.09 -7.36
N ASP A 69 7.53 -5.09 -7.54
CA ASP A 69 7.96 -6.49 -7.53
C ASP A 69 8.66 -6.80 -8.86
N PHE A 70 9.98 -6.60 -8.87
CA PHE A 70 10.77 -6.68 -10.08
C PHE A 70 10.72 -8.07 -10.73
N VAL A 71 10.57 -9.15 -9.95
CA VAL A 71 10.52 -10.52 -10.48
C VAL A 71 9.24 -10.73 -11.27
N GLN A 72 8.11 -10.30 -10.71
CA GLN A 72 6.81 -10.38 -11.37
C GLN A 72 6.79 -9.52 -12.64
N ILE A 73 7.33 -8.29 -12.57
CA ILE A 73 7.43 -7.38 -13.72
C ILE A 73 8.18 -8.02 -14.89
N GLN A 74 9.28 -8.73 -14.62
CA GLN A 74 10.04 -9.40 -15.67
C GLN A 74 9.27 -10.51 -16.38
N GLN A 75 8.51 -11.31 -15.64
CA GLN A 75 7.71 -12.39 -16.22
C GLN A 75 6.68 -11.84 -17.21
N ILE A 76 6.02 -10.75 -16.84
CA ILE A 76 4.98 -10.10 -17.65
C ILE A 76 5.58 -9.52 -18.94
N LEU A 77 6.68 -8.79 -18.84
CA LEU A 77 7.38 -8.25 -20.02
C LEU A 77 7.92 -9.36 -20.94
N ASN A 78 8.35 -10.48 -20.38
CA ASN A 78 8.76 -11.65 -21.18
C ASN A 78 7.57 -12.26 -21.94
N GLU A 79 6.39 -12.31 -21.34
CA GLU A 79 5.17 -12.79 -22.00
C GLU A 79 4.63 -11.84 -23.08
N GLU A 80 4.75 -10.53 -22.88
CA GLU A 80 4.33 -9.52 -23.86
C GLU A 80 5.31 -9.38 -25.04
N SER A 81 6.62 -9.47 -24.79
CA SER A 81 7.64 -9.45 -25.85
C SER A 81 7.55 -10.67 -26.77
N ASN A 82 7.07 -11.80 -26.28
CA ASN A 82 6.77 -12.98 -27.10
C ASN A 82 5.50 -12.83 -27.95
N LYS A 83 4.67 -11.80 -27.72
CA LYS A 83 3.42 -11.54 -28.46
C LYS A 83 3.55 -10.42 -29.50
N ASN A 84 4.59 -9.59 -29.44
CA ASN A 84 4.81 -8.49 -30.38
C ASN A 84 6.28 -8.38 -30.82
N THR A 85 6.58 -8.89 -32.01
CA THR A 85 7.79 -8.50 -32.76
C THR A 85 7.49 -7.22 -33.53
N GLN A 86 7.93 -6.06 -33.01
CA GLN A 86 8.65 -5.04 -33.78
C GLN A 86 8.93 -3.77 -32.95
N ASN A 87 10.21 -3.40 -32.95
CA ASN A 87 10.89 -2.19 -32.45
C ASN A 87 11.30 -2.12 -30.97
N PRO A 88 12.62 -2.00 -30.68
CA PRO A 88 13.11 -1.72 -29.33
C PRO A 88 13.09 -0.21 -29.02
N PRO A 89 12.56 0.26 -27.87
CA PRO A 89 12.70 1.65 -27.45
C PRO A 89 14.11 1.97 -26.93
N LYS A 90 14.43 3.27 -26.99
CA LYS A 90 15.71 3.86 -26.60
C LYS A 90 15.92 3.86 -25.08
N ARG A 91 17.16 3.61 -24.66
CA ARG A 91 17.63 3.53 -23.27
C ARG A 91 17.58 4.88 -22.53
N LEU A 92 17.20 4.84 -21.25
CA LEU A 92 17.50 5.87 -20.25
C LEU A 92 17.89 5.19 -18.93
N ASN A 93 19.10 5.47 -18.46
CA ASN A 93 19.70 4.86 -17.27
C ASN A 93 19.23 5.56 -15.99
N ILE A 94 18.66 4.80 -15.05
CA ILE A 94 18.38 5.28 -13.69
C ILE A 94 18.89 4.25 -12.69
N PHE A 95 19.71 4.71 -11.74
CA PHE A 95 20.35 3.88 -10.72
C PHE A 95 19.40 3.65 -9.54
N PHE A 96 19.01 2.40 -9.31
CA PHE A 96 18.44 1.96 -8.06
C PHE A 96 19.58 1.37 -7.23
N HIS A 97 19.82 1.87 -6.02
CA HIS A 97 20.70 1.17 -5.09
C HIS A 97 19.93 0.00 -4.50
N ILE A 98 20.05 -1.16 -5.15
CA ILE A 98 19.46 -2.41 -4.71
C ILE A 98 20.53 -3.16 -3.94
N SER A 99 20.33 -3.26 -2.62
CA SER A 99 21.27 -3.93 -1.72
C SER A 99 21.19 -5.45 -1.80
N ASN A 100 20.09 -5.99 -2.33
CA ASN A 100 19.87 -7.42 -2.52
C ASN A 100 20.41 -7.87 -3.90
N PRO A 101 21.38 -8.80 -3.96
CA PRO A 101 21.97 -9.28 -5.21
C PRO A 101 20.96 -9.92 -6.17
N GLU A 102 19.93 -10.60 -5.65
CA GLU A 102 18.89 -11.25 -6.47
C GLU A 102 17.98 -10.20 -7.12
N GLU A 103 17.54 -9.21 -6.33
CA GLU A 103 16.77 -8.07 -6.85
C GLU A 103 17.60 -7.24 -7.84
N LYS A 104 18.92 -7.18 -7.67
CA LYS A 104 19.83 -6.46 -8.57
C LYS A 104 19.94 -7.16 -9.93
N LEU A 105 20.09 -8.48 -9.96
CA LEU A 105 20.11 -9.28 -11.19
C LEU A 105 18.80 -9.16 -11.98
N VAL A 106 17.67 -9.20 -11.27
CA VAL A 106 16.32 -9.02 -11.84
C VAL A 106 16.14 -7.59 -12.37
N PHE A 107 16.67 -6.59 -11.67
CA PHE A 107 16.64 -5.20 -12.12
C PHE A 107 17.53 -4.94 -13.35
N GLU A 108 18.72 -5.55 -13.40
CA GLU A 108 19.65 -5.42 -14.54
C GLU A 108 19.08 -6.07 -15.81
N SER A 109 18.49 -7.26 -15.69
CA SER A 109 17.81 -7.91 -16.82
C SER A 109 16.47 -7.24 -17.20
N PHE A 110 15.86 -6.45 -16.30
CA PHE A 110 14.71 -5.60 -16.58
C PHE A 110 15.08 -4.38 -17.46
N GLN A 111 16.28 -3.81 -17.28
CA GLN A 111 16.74 -2.70 -18.14
C GLN A 111 17.00 -3.10 -19.59
N GLU A 112 17.24 -4.39 -19.88
CA GLU A 112 17.48 -4.89 -21.23
C GLU A 112 16.19 -5.08 -22.06
N LYS A 113 15.01 -5.16 -21.42
CA LYS A 113 13.72 -5.38 -22.10
C LYS A 113 12.74 -4.22 -21.88
N ASN A 114 12.91 -3.17 -22.69
CA ASN A 114 11.86 -2.34 -23.31
C ASN A 114 10.55 -2.14 -22.52
N LYS A 115 10.63 -1.37 -21.44
CA LYS A 115 9.73 -0.29 -20.98
C LYS A 115 10.10 -0.03 -19.52
N THR A 116 10.64 1.14 -19.23
CA THR A 116 11.06 1.44 -17.85
C THR A 116 9.82 1.38 -16.94
N ILE A 117 9.99 0.94 -15.69
CA ILE A 117 8.93 0.94 -14.67
C ILE A 117 8.25 2.31 -14.59
N GLU A 118 9.03 3.34 -14.84
CA GLU A 118 8.61 4.72 -14.96
C GLU A 118 7.63 4.99 -16.09
N GLU A 119 7.84 4.44 -17.28
CA GLU A 119 6.88 4.52 -18.39
C GLU A 119 5.60 3.76 -18.08
N PHE A 120 5.72 2.59 -17.43
CA PHE A 120 4.55 1.84 -16.94
C PHE A 120 3.72 2.67 -15.95
N PHE A 121 4.35 3.25 -14.93
CA PHE A 121 3.66 4.10 -13.96
C PHE A 121 3.11 5.40 -14.60
N LYS A 122 3.84 6.01 -15.56
CA LYS A 122 3.33 7.16 -16.34
C LYS A 122 2.06 6.84 -17.09
N GLU A 123 1.98 5.67 -17.72
CA GLU A 123 0.76 5.23 -18.41
C GLU A 123 -0.42 4.96 -17.48
N ILE A 124 -0.14 4.72 -16.20
CA ILE A 124 -1.19 4.58 -15.17
C ILE A 124 -1.56 5.95 -14.57
N GLY A 125 -0.85 7.02 -14.96
CA GLY A 125 -1.12 8.40 -14.57
C GLY A 125 -0.22 8.91 -13.44
N PHE A 126 0.90 8.25 -13.16
CA PHE A 126 1.86 8.67 -12.13
C PHE A 126 3.10 9.30 -12.73
N ASP A 127 3.45 10.51 -12.29
CA ASP A 127 4.70 11.13 -12.69
C ASP A 127 5.92 10.59 -11.93
N LEU A 128 7.11 10.85 -12.47
CA LEU A 128 8.38 10.40 -11.90
C LEU A 128 8.64 10.95 -10.50
N ASN A 129 8.30 12.21 -10.27
CA ASN A 129 8.57 12.87 -9.01
C ASN A 129 7.74 12.22 -7.91
N TRP A 130 6.47 11.90 -8.21
CA TRP A 130 5.61 11.16 -7.31
C TRP A 130 6.19 9.78 -6.99
N ILE A 131 6.57 8.99 -8.00
CA ILE A 131 7.15 7.65 -7.78
C ILE A 131 8.39 7.73 -6.89
N GLN A 132 9.32 8.64 -7.19
CA GLN A 132 10.55 8.82 -6.40
C GLN A 132 10.24 9.26 -4.97
N SER A 133 9.23 10.11 -4.77
CA SER A 133 8.83 10.55 -3.44
C SER A 133 8.19 9.44 -2.58
N LYS A 134 7.56 8.44 -3.23
CA LYS A 134 6.84 7.34 -2.58
C LYS A 134 7.67 6.07 -2.47
N LYS A 135 8.84 6.04 -3.10
CA LYS A 135 9.74 4.89 -3.17
C LYS A 135 10.38 4.55 -1.82
N GLY A 136 10.48 3.25 -1.58
CA GLY A 136 11.18 2.63 -0.48
C GLY A 136 10.64 2.96 0.91
N ARG A 137 11.41 2.55 1.93
CA ARG A 137 11.01 2.67 3.34
C ARG A 137 10.70 4.11 3.77
N LYS A 138 11.48 5.09 3.29
CA LYS A 138 11.28 6.50 3.63
C LYS A 138 9.94 7.04 3.11
N GLY A 139 9.56 6.71 1.88
CA GLY A 139 8.26 7.09 1.32
C GLY A 139 7.11 6.47 2.11
N ILE A 140 7.23 5.19 2.46
CA ILE A 140 6.24 4.48 3.27
C ILE A 140 6.07 5.10 4.66
N LEU A 141 7.17 5.37 5.37
CA LEU A 141 7.14 5.98 6.70
C LEU A 141 6.56 7.40 6.67
N LYS A 142 6.91 8.20 5.66
CA LYS A 142 6.35 9.54 5.47
C LYS A 142 4.83 9.49 5.29
N ASP A 143 4.36 8.56 4.46
CA ASP A 143 2.94 8.36 4.22
C ASP A 143 2.21 7.89 5.50
N LEU A 144 2.74 6.89 6.21
CA LEU A 144 2.17 6.44 7.49
C LEU A 144 2.14 7.54 8.57
N SER A 145 3.17 8.37 8.63
CA SER A 145 3.23 9.51 9.55
C SER A 145 2.13 10.53 9.24
N LYS A 146 1.95 10.88 7.96
CA LYS A 146 0.82 11.73 7.52
C LYS A 146 -0.52 11.11 7.89
N LEU A 147 -0.69 9.82 7.62
CA LEU A 147 -1.92 9.10 7.94
C LEU A 147 -2.23 9.17 9.44
N TYR A 148 -1.24 8.90 10.28
CA TYR A 148 -1.37 8.92 11.73
C TYR A 148 -1.83 10.30 12.25
N GLN A 149 -1.28 11.38 11.69
CA GLN A 149 -1.63 12.75 12.06
C GLN A 149 -3.02 13.19 11.58
N GLN A 150 -3.64 12.43 10.68
CA GLN A 150 -4.88 12.84 10.03
C GLN A 150 -6.13 12.33 10.78
N GLU A 151 -6.66 13.19 11.65
CA GLU A 151 -7.85 12.90 12.48
C GLU A 151 -9.07 12.42 11.68
N SER A 152 -9.31 12.97 10.49
CA SER A 152 -10.48 12.66 9.66
C SER A 152 -10.53 11.23 9.11
N THR A 153 -9.42 10.49 9.24
CA THR A 153 -9.30 9.12 8.74
C THR A 153 -9.27 8.07 9.84
N LYS A 154 -9.31 8.50 11.11
CA LYS A 154 -9.38 7.60 12.26
C LYS A 154 -10.78 7.00 12.33
N ASP A 155 -10.82 5.68 12.32
CA ASP A 155 -12.01 4.85 12.15
C ASP A 155 -12.31 3.99 13.39
N PHE A 156 -11.63 4.26 14.51
CA PHE A 156 -11.79 3.53 15.76
C PHE A 156 -11.51 4.41 16.98
N THR A 157 -12.22 4.16 18.07
CA THR A 157 -12.03 4.86 19.34
C THR A 157 -11.79 3.88 20.47
N ILE A 158 -10.74 4.11 21.25
CA ILE A 158 -10.50 3.42 22.52
C ILE A 158 -11.02 4.34 23.63
N ILE A 159 -11.96 3.85 24.42
CA ILE A 159 -12.53 4.53 25.58
C ILE A 159 -11.71 4.11 26.80
N CYS A 160 -11.04 5.07 27.43
CA CYS A 160 -10.24 4.87 28.63
C CYS A 160 -11.06 5.17 29.88
N GLU A 161 -10.41 5.13 31.05
CA GLU A 161 -10.99 5.60 32.29
C GLU A 161 -11.52 7.04 32.17
N GLU A 162 -12.58 7.34 32.92
CA GLU A 162 -13.27 8.64 32.91
C GLU A 162 -13.87 9.03 31.55
N GLU A 163 -14.24 8.04 30.71
CA GLU A 163 -14.82 8.26 29.37
C GLU A 163 -13.92 9.06 28.42
N LYS A 164 -12.61 9.11 28.70
CA LYS A 164 -11.64 9.76 27.81
C LYS A 164 -11.45 8.93 26.54
N GLU A 165 -11.47 9.60 25.39
CA GLU A 165 -11.42 8.94 24.09
C GLU A 165 -10.07 9.09 23.39
N ILE A 166 -9.57 7.97 22.84
CA ILE A 166 -8.41 7.95 21.95
C ILE A 166 -8.86 7.49 20.58
N LYS A 167 -8.88 8.42 19.61
CA LYS A 167 -9.15 8.08 18.21
C LYS A 167 -7.90 7.53 17.54
N VAL A 168 -8.05 6.43 16.80
CA VAL A 168 -6.96 5.68 16.16
C VAL A 168 -7.42 5.07 14.84
N HIS A 169 -6.47 4.54 14.06
CA HIS A 169 -6.74 3.77 12.85
C HIS A 169 -6.73 2.28 13.15
N LYS A 170 -7.80 1.55 12.82
CA LYS A 170 -7.86 0.08 12.98
C LYS A 170 -6.70 -0.60 12.29
N LEU A 171 -6.38 -0.16 11.07
CA LEU A 171 -5.31 -0.73 10.27
C LEU A 171 -3.95 -0.67 10.99
N ILE A 172 -3.66 0.43 11.69
CA ILE A 172 -2.43 0.57 12.47
C ILE A 172 -2.44 -0.39 13.66
N LEU A 173 -3.56 -0.49 14.37
CA LEU A 173 -3.69 -1.43 15.50
C LEU A 173 -3.50 -2.89 15.08
N ILE A 174 -4.16 -3.31 14.01
CA ILE A 174 -4.05 -4.67 13.44
C ILE A 174 -2.60 -5.02 13.11
N LEU A 175 -1.86 -4.06 12.55
CA LEU A 175 -0.47 -4.26 12.16
C LEU A 175 0.51 -4.34 13.33
N ARG A 176 0.13 -3.79 14.48
CA ARG A 176 1.03 -3.62 15.63
C ARG A 176 0.66 -4.49 16.82
N SER A 177 -0.55 -5.07 16.84
CA SER A 177 -1.07 -5.83 17.97
C SER A 177 -1.90 -7.02 17.50
N GLU A 178 -1.42 -8.23 17.81
CA GLU A 178 -2.18 -9.47 17.57
C GLU A 178 -3.47 -9.53 18.40
N LEU A 179 -3.52 -8.84 19.55
CA LEU A 179 -4.75 -8.70 20.33
C LEU A 179 -5.83 -7.96 19.53
N PHE A 180 -5.50 -6.79 18.99
CA PHE A 180 -6.45 -6.01 18.19
C PHE A 180 -6.80 -6.73 16.89
N LYS A 181 -5.82 -7.35 16.24
CA LYS A 181 -6.07 -8.18 15.07
C LYS A 181 -7.05 -9.31 15.37
N GLY A 182 -6.84 -10.07 16.45
CA GLY A 182 -7.76 -11.11 16.89
C GLY A 182 -9.15 -10.56 17.23
N MET A 183 -9.21 -9.45 17.96
CA MET A 183 -10.46 -8.77 18.32
C MET A 183 -11.27 -8.37 17.08
N PHE A 184 -10.62 -7.81 16.05
CA PHE A 184 -11.31 -7.43 14.82
C PHE A 184 -11.62 -8.63 13.90
N GLN A 185 -10.80 -9.69 13.88
CA GLN A 185 -11.04 -10.91 13.10
C GLN A 185 -12.21 -11.75 13.67
N LEU A 186 -12.33 -11.81 15.00
CA LEU A 186 -13.37 -12.60 15.68
C LEU A 186 -14.77 -12.00 15.60
N ASN A 187 -14.99 -11.02 14.71
CA ASN A 187 -16.29 -10.43 14.47
C ASN A 187 -16.92 -9.93 15.79
N VAL A 188 -16.22 -9.04 16.48
CA VAL A 188 -16.93 -8.03 17.26
C VAL A 188 -17.71 -7.22 16.19
N GLN A 189 -18.92 -7.68 15.86
CA GLN A 189 -19.93 -7.01 15.02
C GLN A 189 -20.42 -5.71 15.69
N ASP A 190 -19.58 -5.11 16.52
CA ASP A 190 -19.89 -3.86 17.16
C ASP A 190 -19.67 -2.76 16.12
N SER A 191 -20.77 -2.41 15.46
CA SER A 191 -20.86 -1.25 14.57
C SER A 191 -20.46 0.05 15.28
N SER A 192 -20.29 0.04 16.61
CA SER A 192 -19.83 1.19 17.38
C SER A 192 -18.47 1.71 16.90
N ASN A 193 -17.57 0.84 16.40
CA ASN A 193 -16.16 1.15 16.19
C ASN A 193 -15.47 1.68 17.46
N ARG A 194 -15.86 1.15 18.62
CA ARG A 194 -15.34 1.56 19.92
C ARG A 194 -14.95 0.33 20.74
N VAL A 195 -14.02 0.51 21.67
CA VAL A 195 -13.72 -0.50 22.68
C VAL A 195 -13.35 0.19 23.99
N HIS A 196 -13.80 -0.36 25.11
CA HIS A 196 -13.36 0.08 26.43
C HIS A 196 -12.03 -0.59 26.76
N ASP A 197 -11.06 0.21 27.21
CA ASP A 197 -9.84 -0.33 27.79
C ASP A 197 -10.12 -0.85 29.21
N TYR A 198 -9.73 -2.10 29.44
CA TYR A 198 -9.81 -2.75 30.75
C TYR A 198 -8.42 -3.07 31.32
N SER A 199 -7.37 -2.46 30.78
CA SER A 199 -5.98 -2.74 31.18
C SER A 199 -5.59 -2.12 32.52
N GLY A 200 -6.39 -1.18 33.05
CA GLY A 200 -6.07 -0.40 34.25
C GLY A 200 -4.92 0.58 34.04
N LYS A 201 -4.59 0.91 32.79
CA LYS A 201 -3.56 1.91 32.45
C LYS A 201 -4.18 3.29 32.34
N SER A 202 -3.43 4.31 32.73
CA SER A 202 -3.87 5.69 32.57
C SER A 202 -4.03 6.06 31.09
N PHE A 203 -4.91 7.04 30.82
CA PHE A 203 -5.10 7.60 29.48
C PHE A 203 -3.78 8.04 28.83
N GLU A 204 -2.91 8.72 29.58
CA GLU A 204 -1.62 9.22 29.11
C GLU A 204 -0.70 8.05 28.72
N THR A 205 -0.75 6.95 29.46
CA THR A 205 0.02 5.74 29.18
C THR A 205 -0.41 5.11 27.87
N ILE A 206 -1.72 4.97 27.66
CA ILE A 206 -2.29 4.37 26.43
C ILE A 206 -2.03 5.27 25.23
N GLN A 207 -2.21 6.59 25.38
CA GLN A 207 -1.94 7.58 24.35
C GLN A 207 -0.45 7.56 23.94
N THR A 208 0.45 7.40 24.90
CA THR A 208 1.91 7.38 24.67
C THR A 208 2.36 6.10 23.95
N ILE A 209 1.81 4.94 24.33
CA ILE A 209 2.08 3.67 23.62
C ILE A 209 1.64 3.75 22.16
N ASN A 210 0.57 4.49 21.87
CA ASN A 210 0.11 4.75 20.51
C ASN A 210 1.09 5.64 19.71
N LEU A 211 1.78 6.58 20.38
CA LEU A 211 2.72 7.55 19.77
C LEU A 211 4.11 6.96 19.45
N PHE A 212 4.64 6.06 20.28
CA PHE A 212 6.01 5.52 20.13
C PHE A 212 6.19 4.45 19.02
N SER A 213 5.21 4.29 18.13
CA SER A 213 5.23 3.22 17.12
C SER A 213 5.71 3.65 15.72
N LEU A 214 6.12 4.91 15.53
CA LEU A 214 6.54 5.46 14.23
C LEU A 214 7.97 6.03 14.19
N SER A 215 8.69 6.05 15.31
CA SER A 215 10.11 6.47 15.38
C SER A 215 11.06 5.30 15.11
#